data_AF-A0A8D8RBE9-F1
#
_entry.id   AF-A0A8D8RBE9-F1
#
_cell.length_a   1.000
_cell.length_b   1.000
_cell.length_c   1.000
_cell.angle_alpha   90.00
_cell.angle_beta   90.00
_cell.angle_gamma   90.00
#
_symmetry.space_group_name_H-M   'P 1'
#
loop_
_entity.id
_entity.type
_entity.pdbx_description
1 polymer ?
#
loop_
_entity_poly.entity_id
_entity_poly.type
_entity_poly.pdbx_seq_one_letter_code
_entity_poly.pdbx_strand_id
1 'polypeptide(L)'
;SSLRYYLHSLTINILGKEKDTTGEDLVEYMGPAPHQGTGTHRYIWIVLKQPRFLKDVKEPRIKKDCTKGRAQYKWWEFMKQHNLSKPEAATFFHAWHDDHAKAHHERILKLEKDPIFS
;
A
#
# COMPACT_ATOMS: atom_id res chain seq x y z
N SER A 1 18.72 -3.20 10.35
CA SER A 1 17.32 -3.42 9.95
C SER A 1 17.08 -2.68 8.64
N SER A 2 16.90 -3.40 7.52
CA SER A 2 16.48 -2.80 6.25
C SER A 2 14.97 -2.64 6.31
N LEU A 3 14.47 -1.40 6.31
CA LEU A 3 13.04 -1.12 6.23
C LEU A 3 12.54 -1.55 4.85
N ARG A 4 11.82 -2.67 4.79
CA ARG A 4 11.13 -3.13 3.59
C ARG A 4 9.70 -2.59 3.61
N TYR A 5 9.41 -1.63 2.75
CA TYR A 5 8.06 -1.10 2.57
C TYR A 5 7.30 -1.92 1.53
N TYR A 6 6.02 -2.13 1.78
CA TYR A 6 5.10 -2.79 0.88
C TYR A 6 3.93 -1.85 0.57
N LEU A 7 3.65 -1.62 -0.71
CA LEU A 7 2.60 -0.70 -1.14
C LEU A 7 1.23 -1.40 -1.13
N HIS A 8 0.43 -1.08 -0.12
CA HIS A 8 -0.93 -1.60 0.02
C HIS A 8 -1.94 -0.86 -0.86
N SER A 9 -1.79 0.45 -1.02
CA SER A 9 -2.66 1.28 -1.87
C SER A 9 -1.95 2.56 -2.27
N LEU A 10 -2.31 3.09 -3.44
CA LEU A 10 -1.91 4.40 -3.93
C LEU A 10 -3.04 4.99 -4.78
N THR A 11 -3.67 6.03 -4.27
CA THR A 11 -4.69 6.81 -4.98
C THR A 11 -4.17 8.23 -5.18
N ILE A 12 -4.32 8.76 -6.40
CA ILE A 12 -3.96 10.15 -6.73
C ILE A 12 -5.20 10.95 -7.11
N ASN A 13 -5.02 12.27 -7.25
CA ASN A 13 -6.01 13.20 -7.80
C ASN A 13 -7.34 13.27 -7.04
N ILE A 14 -7.32 12.94 -5.74
CA ILE A 14 -8.49 13.08 -4.86
C ILE A 14 -8.82 14.57 -4.70
N LEU A 15 -10.05 14.96 -5.02
CA LEU A 15 -10.57 16.30 -4.79
C LEU A 15 -11.24 16.37 -3.42
N GLY A 16 -10.64 17.11 -2.49
CA GLY A 16 -11.17 17.27 -1.13
C GLY A 16 -11.26 15.94 -0.39
N LYS A 17 -12.47 15.48 -0.12
CA LYS A 17 -12.75 14.21 0.59
C LYS A 17 -13.31 13.11 -0.33
N GLU A 18 -13.47 13.40 -1.62
CA GLU A 18 -14.21 12.61 -2.58
C GLU A 18 -13.35 11.53 -3.25
N LYS A 19 -12.73 10.65 -2.44
CA LYS A 19 -11.80 9.62 -2.96
C LYS A 19 -12.46 8.76 -4.03
N ASP A 20 -13.65 8.25 -3.77
CA ASP A 20 -14.26 7.20 -4.59
C ASP A 20 -14.83 7.72 -5.92
N THR A 21 -15.08 9.02 -6.03
CA THR A 21 -15.64 9.65 -7.23
C THR A 21 -14.58 10.39 -8.06
N THR A 22 -13.51 10.88 -7.44
CA THR A 22 -12.50 11.72 -8.11
C THR A 22 -11.10 11.13 -8.14
N GLY A 23 -10.80 10.23 -7.20
CA GLY A 23 -9.49 9.61 -7.10
C GLY A 23 -9.23 8.60 -8.23
N GLU A 24 -7.97 8.54 -8.66
CA GLU A 24 -7.48 7.50 -9.56
C GLU A 24 -6.62 6.53 -8.76
N ASP A 25 -7.05 5.27 -8.66
CA ASP A 25 -6.29 4.20 -8.03
C ASP A 25 -5.18 3.72 -8.98
N LEU A 26 -3.94 4.14 -8.71
CA LEU A 26 -2.76 3.55 -9.34
C LEU A 26 -2.48 2.17 -8.75
N VAL A 27 -2.68 2.01 -7.45
CA VAL A 27 -2.56 0.72 -6.76
C VAL A 27 -3.81 0.52 -5.93
N GLU A 28 -4.66 -0.40 -6.39
CA GLU A 28 -5.87 -0.78 -5.69
C GLU A 28 -5.52 -1.36 -4.31
N TYR A 29 -6.40 -1.10 -3.33
CA TYR A 29 -6.18 -1.52 -1.95
C TYR A 29 -6.06 -3.05 -1.82
N MET A 30 -4.95 -3.48 -1.22
CA MET A 30 -4.71 -4.84 -0.74
C MET A 30 -4.58 -4.79 0.78
N GLY A 31 -5.41 -5.58 1.48
CA GLY A 31 -5.46 -5.58 2.93
C GLY A 31 -4.17 -6.08 3.61
N PRO A 32 -4.05 -5.90 4.93
CA PRO A 32 -2.98 -6.47 5.72
C PRO A 32 -3.05 -8.00 5.71
N ALA A 33 -1.92 -8.64 5.42
CA ALA A 33 -1.74 -10.09 5.52
C ALA A 33 -0.29 -10.37 5.96
N PRO A 34 0.08 -10.05 7.21
CA PRO A 34 1.40 -10.38 7.72
C PRO A 34 1.55 -11.89 7.86
N HIS A 35 2.71 -12.44 7.49
CA HIS A 35 2.98 -13.88 7.64
C HIS A 35 3.15 -14.30 9.10
N GLN A 36 2.81 -15.56 9.38
CA GLN A 36 2.96 -16.13 10.71
C GLN A 36 4.42 -16.08 11.17
N GLY A 37 4.63 -15.72 12.44
CA GLY A 37 5.96 -15.64 13.05
C GLY A 37 6.78 -14.39 12.69
N THR A 38 6.28 -13.51 11.82
CA THR A 38 6.94 -12.22 11.52
C THR A 38 6.60 -11.11 12.53
N GLY A 39 5.82 -11.42 13.57
CA GLY A 39 5.40 -10.48 14.60
C GLY A 39 4.35 -9.47 14.14
N THR A 40 4.31 -8.32 14.80
CA THR A 40 3.38 -7.23 14.51
C THR A 40 3.94 -6.29 13.44
N HIS A 41 3.15 -6.01 12.40
CA HIS A 41 3.49 -5.09 11.33
C HIS A 41 2.74 -3.77 11.49
N ARG A 42 3.37 -2.67 11.06
CA ARG A 42 2.80 -1.33 11.11
C ARG A 42 2.35 -0.90 9.71
N TYR A 43 1.09 -0.55 9.58
CA TYR A 43 0.47 -0.09 8.34
C TYR A 43 0.24 1.40 8.45
N ILE A 44 0.86 2.17 7.56
CA ILE A 44 0.88 3.63 7.63
C ILE A 44 0.10 4.18 6.44
N TRP A 45 -0.90 5.02 6.74
CA TRP A 45 -1.58 5.85 5.75
C TRP A 45 -1.01 7.25 5.78
N ILE A 46 -0.66 7.77 4.61
CA ILE A 46 -0.08 9.10 4.45
C ILE A 46 -0.93 9.86 3.43
N VAL A 47 -1.34 11.08 3.78
CA VAL A 47 -2.01 12.00 2.87
C VAL A 47 -1.04 13.10 2.47
N LEU A 48 -0.84 13.25 1.17
CA LEU A 48 0.08 14.21 0.56
C LEU A 48 -0.72 15.24 -0.24
N LYS A 49 -0.38 16.52 -0.10
CA LYS A 49 -1.01 17.56 -0.92
C LYS A 49 -0.34 17.62 -2.28
N GLN A 50 -1.15 17.49 -3.32
CA GLN A 50 -0.68 17.68 -4.69
C GLN A 50 -0.59 19.18 -5.02
N PRO A 51 0.49 19.65 -5.65
CA PRO A 51 0.59 21.04 -6.11
C PRO A 51 -0.32 21.32 -7.32
N ARG A 52 -0.70 20.27 -8.06
CA ARG A 52 -1.57 20.30 -9.24
C ARG A 52 -2.13 18.91 -9.52
N PHE A 53 -3.11 18.84 -10.42
CA PHE A 53 -3.60 17.58 -10.97
C PHE A 53 -2.47 16.86 -11.72
N LEU A 54 -2.29 15.56 -11.45
CA LEU A 54 -1.27 14.73 -12.11
C LEU A 54 -1.90 14.05 -13.33
N LYS A 55 -1.38 14.31 -14.53
CA LYS A 55 -1.95 13.79 -15.80
C LYS A 55 -1.13 12.64 -16.40
N ASP A 56 0.20 12.70 -16.30
CA ASP A 56 1.12 11.79 -17.01
C ASP A 56 1.93 10.91 -16.04
N VAL A 57 1.21 10.19 -15.18
CA VAL A 57 1.82 9.35 -14.13
C VAL A 57 2.25 8.02 -14.73
N LYS A 58 3.54 7.67 -14.62
CA LYS A 58 4.16 6.49 -15.28
C LYS A 58 4.05 5.21 -14.45
N GLU A 59 3.57 5.33 -13.23
CA GLU A 59 3.46 4.26 -12.26
C GLU A 59 2.50 3.18 -12.77
N PRO A 60 2.84 1.89 -12.60
CA PRO A 60 1.99 0.81 -13.07
C PRO A 60 0.65 0.82 -12.35
N ARG A 61 -0.42 0.44 -13.06
CA ARG A 61 -1.73 0.21 -12.47
C ARG A 61 -1.77 -1.21 -11.90
N ILE A 62 -1.83 -1.35 -10.58
CA ILE A 62 -1.77 -2.63 -9.86
C ILE A 62 -3.14 -2.96 -9.27
N LYS A 63 -3.68 -4.12 -9.64
CA LYS A 63 -4.97 -4.63 -9.13
C LYS A 63 -4.88 -5.15 -7.70
N LYS A 64 -6.03 -5.21 -7.01
CA LYS A 64 -6.15 -5.58 -5.58
C LYS A 64 -5.61 -6.97 -5.22
N ASP A 65 -5.49 -7.86 -6.20
CA ASP A 65 -5.05 -9.25 -6.08
C ASP A 65 -3.67 -9.52 -6.68
N CYS A 66 -2.98 -8.49 -7.18
CA CYS A 66 -1.65 -8.61 -7.74
C CYS A 66 -0.58 -8.20 -6.73
N THR A 67 0.37 -9.10 -6.43
CA THR A 67 1.49 -8.83 -5.50
C THR A 67 2.71 -8.22 -6.19
N LYS A 68 2.86 -8.42 -7.50
CA LYS A 68 3.99 -7.92 -8.28
C LYS A 68 4.02 -6.40 -8.29
N GLY A 69 5.17 -5.81 -7.96
CA GLY A 69 5.38 -4.35 -7.97
C GLY A 69 5.02 -3.63 -6.66
N ARG A 70 4.56 -4.34 -5.63
CA ARG A 70 4.23 -3.75 -4.32
C ARG A 70 5.41 -3.74 -3.33
N ALA A 71 6.30 -4.72 -3.40
CA ALA A 71 7.43 -4.82 -2.49
C ALA A 71 8.52 -3.78 -2.78
N GLN A 72 9.28 -3.42 -1.73
CA GLN A 72 10.39 -2.46 -1.80
C GLN A 72 9.99 -1.07 -2.33
N TYR A 73 8.72 -0.70 -2.15
CA TYR A 73 8.21 0.56 -2.67
C TYR A 73 8.72 1.75 -1.85
N LYS A 74 9.38 2.70 -2.50
CA LYS A 74 9.95 3.88 -1.85
C LYS A 74 9.05 5.10 -2.07
N TRP A 75 8.10 5.30 -1.15
CA TRP A 75 7.11 6.39 -1.24
C TRP A 75 7.73 7.80 -1.30
N TRP A 76 8.92 8.01 -0.71
CA TRP A 76 9.62 9.29 -0.81
C TRP A 76 10.17 9.57 -2.22
N GLU A 77 10.47 8.53 -3.02
CA GLU A 77 10.85 8.73 -4.43
C GLU A 77 9.65 9.22 -5.24
N PHE A 78 8.46 8.67 -4.98
CA PHE A 78 7.19 9.14 -5.56
C PHE A 78 6.92 10.61 -5.21
N MET A 79 7.10 11.00 -3.94
CA MET A 79 6.99 12.41 -3.54
C MET A 79 7.94 13.31 -4.32
N LYS A 80 9.21 12.91 -4.43
CA LYS A 80 10.23 13.69 -5.16
C LYS A 80 9.88 13.82 -6.64
N GLN A 81 9.45 12.74 -7.28
CA GLN A 81 9.09 12.72 -8.70
C GLN A 81 7.91 13.64 -9.02
N HIS A 82 6.91 13.71 -8.15
CA HIS A 82 5.69 14.50 -8.35
C HIS A 82 5.68 15.84 -7.61
N ASN A 83 6.83 16.23 -7.02
CA ASN A 83 7.02 17.48 -6.29
C ASN A 83 5.97 17.67 -5.18
N LEU A 84 5.66 16.59 -4.46
CA LEU A 84 4.70 16.57 -3.37
C LEU A 84 5.30 17.20 -2.11
N SER A 85 4.47 17.88 -1.32
CA SER A 85 4.87 18.44 -0.04
C SER A 85 5.07 17.34 1.02
N LYS A 86 5.57 17.74 2.20
CA LYS A 86 5.52 16.89 3.39
C LYS A 86 4.09 16.39 3.65
N PRO A 87 3.91 15.24 4.33
CA PRO A 87 2.59 14.77 4.73
C PRO A 87 1.75 15.84 5.43
N GLU A 88 0.52 16.03 4.96
CA GLU A 88 -0.49 16.88 5.62
C GLU A 88 -1.15 16.13 6.78
N ALA A 89 -1.33 14.83 6.61
CA ALA A 89 -1.85 13.95 7.64
C ALA A 89 -1.20 12.56 7.53
N ALA A 90 -1.12 11.88 8.66
CA ALA A 90 -0.73 10.49 8.71
C ALA A 90 -1.49 9.79 9.85
N THR A 91 -1.80 8.52 9.63
CA THR A 91 -2.29 7.62 10.68
C THR A 91 -1.67 6.25 10.46
N PHE A 92 -1.74 5.40 11.48
CA PHE A 92 -1.27 4.03 11.36
C PHE A 92 -2.10 3.10 12.24
N PHE A 93 -2.03 1.81 11.91
CA PHE A 93 -2.51 0.74 12.77
C PHE A 93 -1.51 -0.41 12.75
N HIS A 94 -1.69 -1.33 13.69
CA HIS A 94 -0.91 -2.55 13.78
C HIS A 94 -1.77 -3.74 13.36
N ALA A 95 -1.17 -4.70 12.66
CA ALA A 95 -1.77 -6.00 12.39
C ALA A 95 -0.74 -7.10 12.62
N TRP A 96 -1.23 -8.27 12.96
CA TRP A 96 -0.45 -9.50 13.13
C TRP A 96 -1.17 -10.62 12.39
N HIS A 97 -0.54 -11.79 12.30
CA HIS A 97 -1.11 -12.93 11.60
C HIS A 97 -2.38 -13.43 12.31
N ASP A 98 -3.46 -13.58 11.55
CA ASP A 98 -4.76 -14.06 11.98
C ASP A 98 -5.45 -14.89 10.87
N ASP A 99 -6.68 -15.33 11.11
CA ASP A 99 -7.44 -16.13 10.14
C ASP A 99 -7.71 -15.37 8.83
N HIS A 100 -7.84 -14.03 8.90
CA HIS A 100 -7.97 -13.20 7.70
C HIS A 100 -6.68 -13.21 6.88
N ALA A 101 -5.50 -13.07 7.50
CA ALA A 101 -4.21 -13.15 6.82
C ALA A 101 -4.00 -14.52 6.16
N LYS A 102 -4.37 -15.59 6.85
CA LYS A 102 -4.34 -16.96 6.29
C LYS A 102 -5.21 -17.08 5.04
N ALA A 103 -6.49 -16.68 5.12
CA ALA A 103 -7.41 -16.71 3.98
C ALA A 103 -6.92 -15.82 2.82
N HIS A 104 -6.26 -14.69 3.14
CA HIS A 104 -5.63 -13.83 2.14
C HIS A 104 -4.47 -14.56 1.43
N HIS A 105 -3.60 -15.26 2.14
CA HIS A 105 -2.49 -16.02 1.54
C HIS A 105 -2.98 -17.15 0.63
N GLU A 106 -3.99 -17.90 1.05
CA GLU A 106 -4.60 -18.96 0.23
C GLU A 106 -5.18 -18.38 -1.07
N ARG A 107 -5.92 -17.27 -0.98
CA ARG A 107 -6.61 -16.68 -2.13
C ARG A 107 -5.69 -15.91 -3.08
N ILE A 108 -4.78 -15.10 -2.54
CA ILE A 108 -3.95 -14.15 -3.31
C ILE A 108 -2.58 -14.73 -3.65
N LEU A 109 -1.91 -15.32 -2.65
CA LEU A 109 -0.59 -15.91 -2.85
C LEU A 109 -0.65 -17.35 -3.37
N LYS A 110 -1.84 -17.97 -3.34
CA LYS A 110 -2.07 -19.37 -3.73
C LYS A 110 -1.18 -20.33 -2.96
N LEU A 111 -0.97 -20.04 -1.66
CA LEU A 111 -0.20 -20.88 -0.77
C LEU A 111 -1.10 -21.96 -0.17
N GLU A 112 -0.78 -23.23 -0.40
CA GLU A 112 -1.49 -24.36 0.21
C GLU A 112 -1.18 -24.49 1.72
N LYS A 113 0.02 -24.05 2.13
CA LYS A 113 0.45 -23.93 3.53
C LYS A 113 1.19 -22.62 3.69
N ASP A 114 0.70 -21.78 4.61
CA ASP A 114 1.34 -20.51 4.93
C ASP A 114 2.66 -20.77 5.69
N PRO A 115 3.83 -20.36 5.18
CA PRO A 115 5.09 -20.60 5.85
C PRO A 115 5.16 -19.84 7.18
N ILE A 116 5.70 -20.51 8.20
CA ILE A 116 5.98 -19.91 9.50
C ILE A 116 7.42 -19.42 9.51
N PHE A 117 7.60 -18.14 9.79
CA PHE A 117 8.92 -17.52 9.90
C PHE A 117 9.40 -17.49 11.35
N SER A 118 10.71 -17.62 11.58
CA SER A 118 11.37 -17.59 12.89
C SER A 118 12.12 -16.29 13.12
#